data_AF-A0A1M3E6B6-F1
#
_entry.id   AF-A0A1M3E6B6-F1
#
_cell.length_a   1.000
_cell.length_b   1.000
_cell.length_c   1.000
_cell.angle_alpha   90.00
_cell.angle_beta   90.00
_cell.angle_gamma   90.00
#
_symmetry.space_group_name_H-M   'P 1'
#
loop_
_entity.id
_entity.type
_entity.pdbx_description
1 polymer ?
#
loop_
_entity_poly.entity_id
_entity_poly.type
_entity_poly.pdbx_seq_one_letter_code
_entity_poly.pdbx_strand_id
1 'polypeptide(L)'
;MIQEKELVQIPKCLNETELVPLEIWQIIDLRMIEAGIGGMVRNGEDSIFFEIEIKYDKVIDGYSLDGYSARLLHIGEIKHENVKGIDTAVIENTMRKIDWQKVTPEKLRDEPAAVIILDRLMELHATDDQRGMDIAMLLAMKYFAGTHLGQVFDFSEARKNYETTLFIELNGNRHDLSLPEAYQLLCGRGVAKSITPDGSSDTLCWMAMDKGKVVKTDDFDVIKYLSRLPFDKPRTVVQLAEDIAALSAGNQQLGRFRIDNKVFHAYYEPDPLNGNIALRDLKQNKISLSDLKMTPELISNLPRKKPEQSKGLGL
;
A
#
# COMPACT_ATOMS: atom_id res chain seq x y z
N MET A 1 -10.91 -28.34 5.30
CA MET A 1 -11.22 -29.24 4.17
C MET A 1 -12.36 -28.60 3.40
N ILE A 2 -12.14 -28.26 2.14
CA ILE A 2 -13.14 -27.63 1.26
C ILE A 2 -13.49 -28.64 0.17
N GLN A 3 -14.78 -28.91 -0.05
CA GLN A 3 -15.24 -29.72 -1.18
C GLN A 3 -15.32 -28.88 -2.46
N GLU A 4 -15.24 -29.52 -3.64
CA GLU A 4 -15.30 -28.81 -4.93
C GLU A 4 -16.53 -27.90 -5.07
N LYS A 5 -17.70 -28.39 -4.64
CA LYS A 5 -18.96 -27.61 -4.64
C LYS A 5 -18.93 -26.38 -3.71
N GLU A 6 -17.99 -26.32 -2.78
CA GLU A 6 -17.84 -25.24 -1.80
C GLU A 6 -16.85 -24.19 -2.27
N LEU A 7 -16.08 -24.44 -3.35
CA LEU A 7 -15.15 -23.45 -3.93
C LEU A 7 -15.87 -22.14 -4.30
N VAL A 8 -17.12 -22.22 -4.75
CA VAL A 8 -17.95 -21.05 -5.08
C VAL A 8 -18.35 -20.21 -3.86
N GLN A 9 -18.24 -20.76 -2.64
CA GLN A 9 -18.53 -20.05 -1.39
C GLN A 9 -17.30 -19.35 -0.81
N ILE A 10 -16.10 -19.67 -1.28
CA ILE A 10 -14.84 -19.12 -0.75
C ILE A 10 -14.83 -17.58 -0.74
N PRO A 11 -15.20 -16.87 -1.83
CA PRO A 11 -15.23 -15.40 -1.80
C PRO A 11 -16.14 -14.85 -0.70
N LYS A 12 -17.27 -15.51 -0.43
CA LYS A 12 -18.20 -15.14 0.63
C LYS A 12 -17.56 -15.33 2.02
N CYS A 13 -16.93 -16.48 2.26
CA CYS A 13 -16.25 -16.76 3.53
C CYS A 13 -15.06 -15.82 3.79
N LEU A 14 -14.28 -15.49 2.75
CA LEU A 14 -13.16 -14.57 2.86
C LEU A 14 -13.61 -13.15 3.19
N ASN A 15 -14.78 -12.75 2.70
CA ASN A 15 -15.39 -11.50 3.08
C ASN A 15 -15.95 -11.52 4.51
N GLU A 16 -16.62 -12.61 4.93
CA GLU A 16 -17.13 -12.77 6.29
C GLU A 16 -16.01 -12.78 7.36
N THR A 17 -14.80 -13.12 6.95
CA THR A 17 -13.59 -13.12 7.79
C THR A 17 -12.78 -11.82 7.69
N GLU A 18 -13.26 -10.83 6.91
CA GLU A 18 -12.58 -9.55 6.67
C GLU A 18 -11.16 -9.68 6.08
N LEU A 19 -10.82 -10.86 5.52
CA LEU A 19 -9.52 -11.09 4.91
C LEU A 19 -9.36 -10.28 3.62
N VAL A 20 -10.45 -10.15 2.84
CA VAL A 20 -10.46 -9.46 1.55
C VAL A 20 -11.80 -8.72 1.33
N PRO A 21 -11.81 -7.48 0.81
CA PRO A 21 -13.05 -6.75 0.52
C PRO A 21 -13.93 -7.38 -0.58
N LEU A 22 -15.25 -7.27 -0.43
CA LEU A 22 -16.30 -7.84 -1.29
C LEU A 22 -16.23 -7.48 -2.79
N GLU A 23 -15.64 -6.34 -3.14
CA GLU A 23 -15.79 -5.71 -4.46
C GLU A 23 -14.73 -6.17 -5.49
N ILE A 24 -13.90 -7.16 -5.14
CA ILE A 24 -12.58 -7.32 -5.78
C ILE A 24 -12.28 -8.80 -6.07
N TRP A 25 -13.14 -9.48 -6.81
CA TRP A 25 -12.94 -10.90 -7.13
C TRP A 25 -12.98 -11.17 -8.63
N GLN A 26 -11.96 -11.88 -9.10
CA GLN A 26 -12.01 -12.64 -10.34
C GLN A 26 -11.50 -14.05 -10.04
N ILE A 27 -12.22 -15.07 -10.51
CA ILE A 27 -11.72 -16.44 -10.52
C ILE A 27 -10.64 -16.48 -11.61
N ILE A 28 -9.40 -16.71 -11.22
CA ILE A 28 -8.24 -16.61 -12.11
C ILE A 28 -8.03 -17.94 -12.83
N ASP A 29 -8.17 -19.06 -12.12
CA ASP A 29 -8.02 -20.41 -12.69
C ASP A 29 -8.81 -21.44 -11.86
N LEU A 30 -9.44 -22.40 -12.53
CA LEU A 30 -10.08 -23.57 -11.92
C LEU A 30 -9.58 -24.81 -12.67
N ARG A 31 -8.63 -25.52 -12.06
CA ARG A 31 -8.18 -26.84 -12.51
C ARG A 31 -8.53 -27.88 -11.46
N MET A 32 -8.62 -29.15 -11.86
CA MET A 32 -8.95 -30.26 -10.94
C MET A 32 -8.04 -30.37 -9.71
N ILE A 33 -6.87 -29.72 -9.71
CA ILE A 33 -5.86 -29.81 -8.65
C ILE A 33 -5.57 -28.47 -7.97
N GLU A 34 -5.93 -27.35 -8.60
CA GLU A 34 -5.57 -26.01 -8.15
C GLU A 34 -6.67 -25.02 -8.53
N ALA A 35 -7.06 -24.18 -7.58
CA ALA A 35 -7.94 -23.05 -7.81
C ALA A 35 -7.25 -21.76 -7.36
N GLY A 36 -7.26 -20.76 -8.24
CA GLY A 36 -6.70 -19.44 -7.97
C GLY A 36 -7.81 -18.40 -7.89
N ILE A 37 -7.90 -17.69 -6.77
CA ILE A 37 -8.84 -16.58 -6.59
C ILE A 37 -8.02 -15.32 -6.31
N GLY A 38 -8.22 -14.25 -7.07
CA GLY A 38 -7.47 -13.03 -6.83
C GLY A 38 -8.18 -11.76 -7.27
N GLY A 39 -7.50 -10.64 -7.04
CA GLY A 39 -8.06 -9.32 -7.25
C GLY A 39 -7.03 -8.20 -7.09
N MET A 40 -7.49 -6.96 -7.26
CA MET A 40 -6.68 -5.76 -7.08
C MET A 40 -7.45 -4.67 -6.31
N VAL A 41 -6.87 -4.19 -5.22
CA VAL A 41 -7.36 -3.03 -4.45
C VAL A 41 -6.50 -1.82 -4.77
N ARG A 42 -7.10 -0.63 -4.89
CA ARG A 42 -6.36 0.63 -4.95
C ARG A 42 -6.45 1.37 -3.63
N ASN A 43 -5.31 1.87 -3.14
CA ASN A 43 -5.25 2.77 -1.98
C ASN A 43 -4.48 4.03 -2.36
N GLY A 44 -5.20 5.09 -2.71
CA GLY A 44 -4.60 6.28 -3.29
C GLY A 44 -3.93 5.95 -4.63
N GLU A 45 -2.61 6.11 -4.69
CA GLU A 45 -1.80 5.83 -5.88
C GLU A 45 -1.21 4.41 -5.91
N ASP A 46 -1.42 3.64 -4.84
CA ASP A 46 -0.93 2.27 -4.71
C ASP A 46 -1.94 1.28 -5.26
N SER A 47 -1.43 0.20 -5.87
CA SER A 47 -2.23 -0.96 -6.27
C SER A 47 -1.74 -2.20 -5.54
N ILE A 48 -2.64 -2.89 -4.83
CA ILE A 48 -2.36 -4.15 -4.16
C ILE A 48 -3.04 -5.25 -4.95
N PHE A 49 -2.27 -6.15 -5.53
CA PHE A 49 -2.74 -7.38 -6.13
C PHE A 49 -2.70 -8.48 -5.08
N PHE A 50 -3.69 -9.34 -5.04
CA PHE A 50 -3.65 -10.52 -4.19
C PHE A 50 -4.13 -11.75 -4.95
N GLU A 51 -3.61 -12.89 -4.54
CA GLU A 51 -3.92 -14.20 -5.12
C GLU A 51 -3.91 -15.25 -4.02
N ILE A 52 -5.01 -15.97 -3.93
CA ILE A 52 -5.27 -17.04 -2.99
C ILE A 52 -5.08 -18.33 -3.74
N GLU A 53 -4.10 -19.12 -3.31
CA GLU A 53 -3.80 -20.43 -3.88
C GLU A 53 -4.52 -21.50 -3.07
N ILE A 54 -5.41 -22.24 -3.72
CA ILE A 54 -6.15 -23.36 -3.14
C ILE A 54 -5.66 -24.63 -3.84
N LYS A 55 -5.14 -25.58 -3.07
CA LYS A 55 -4.54 -26.81 -3.61
C LYS A 55 -5.33 -28.02 -3.19
N TYR A 56 -5.53 -28.96 -4.10
CA TYR A 56 -6.15 -30.24 -3.76
C TYR A 56 -5.13 -31.14 -3.06
N ASP A 57 -5.42 -31.51 -1.83
CA ASP A 57 -4.64 -32.43 -1.03
C ASP A 57 -5.25 -33.85 -1.12
N LYS A 58 -4.49 -34.75 -1.76
CA LYS A 58 -4.86 -36.15 -1.97
C LYS A 58 -4.97 -36.94 -0.66
N VAL A 59 -4.27 -36.52 0.41
CA VAL A 59 -4.26 -37.22 1.69
C VAL A 59 -5.60 -37.05 2.40
N ILE A 60 -6.16 -35.84 2.35
CA ILE A 60 -7.45 -35.51 2.95
C ILE A 60 -8.63 -35.59 1.96
N ASP A 61 -8.37 -35.93 0.70
CA ASP A 61 -9.34 -35.97 -0.40
C ASP A 61 -10.17 -34.67 -0.48
N GLY A 62 -9.48 -33.53 -0.49
CA GLY A 62 -10.14 -32.22 -0.49
C GLY A 62 -9.19 -31.07 -0.71
N TYR A 63 -9.72 -29.86 -0.82
CA TYR A 63 -8.92 -28.66 -1.00
C TYR A 63 -8.43 -28.08 0.33
N SER A 64 -7.17 -27.65 0.35
CA SER A 64 -6.53 -26.86 1.41
C SER A 64 -6.31 -25.42 0.96
N LEU A 65 -6.37 -24.51 1.93
CA LEU A 65 -6.03 -23.11 1.79
C LEU A 65 -4.82 -22.85 2.70
N ASP A 66 -3.65 -22.67 2.11
CA ASP A 66 -2.41 -22.51 2.88
C ASP A 66 -2.14 -21.03 3.19
N GLY A 67 -2.60 -20.13 2.33
CA GLY A 67 -2.32 -18.71 2.44
C GLY A 67 -2.71 -17.91 1.21
N TYR A 68 -2.19 -16.69 1.13
CA TYR A 68 -2.33 -15.84 -0.05
C TYR A 68 -1.05 -15.04 -0.32
N SER A 69 -0.80 -14.78 -1.59
CA SER A 69 0.24 -13.87 -2.05
C SER A 69 -0.36 -12.47 -2.21
N ALA A 70 0.29 -11.46 -1.65
CA ALA A 70 0.00 -10.05 -1.86
C ALA A 70 1.18 -9.35 -2.54
N ARG A 71 0.89 -8.47 -3.49
CA ARG A 71 1.87 -7.70 -4.26
C ARG A 71 1.47 -6.24 -4.29
N LEU A 72 2.30 -5.38 -3.74
CA LEU A 72 2.14 -3.94 -3.79
C LEU A 72 2.92 -3.38 -4.97
N LEU A 73 2.25 -2.71 -5.89
CA LEU A 73 2.86 -1.84 -6.88
C LEU A 73 2.84 -0.40 -6.37
N HIS A 74 4.02 0.16 -6.09
CA HIS A 74 4.19 1.54 -5.63
C HIS A 74 5.17 2.29 -6.54
N ILE A 75 4.65 3.20 -7.37
CA ILE A 75 5.47 3.99 -8.32
C ILE A 75 6.08 5.24 -7.66
N GLY A 76 5.40 5.82 -6.67
CA GLY A 76 5.80 7.07 -6.03
C GLY A 76 5.53 8.33 -6.87
N GLU A 77 6.18 9.43 -6.49
CA GLU A 77 6.10 10.72 -7.19
C GLU A 77 6.85 10.63 -8.53
N ILE A 78 6.15 10.85 -9.64
CA ILE A 78 6.76 10.89 -10.97
C ILE A 78 7.30 12.31 -11.19
N LYS A 79 8.58 12.43 -11.54
CA LYS A 79 9.17 13.72 -11.90
C LYS A 79 8.62 14.18 -13.25
N HIS A 80 7.78 15.22 -13.23
CA HIS A 80 7.19 15.76 -14.45
C HIS A 80 8.11 16.76 -15.16
N GLU A 81 8.14 16.65 -16.49
CA GLU A 81 8.88 17.51 -17.40
C GLU A 81 8.00 17.90 -18.61
N ASN A 82 8.41 18.94 -19.33
CA ASN A 82 7.89 19.26 -20.66
C ASN A 82 8.79 18.60 -21.72
N VAL A 83 8.28 17.57 -22.40
CA VAL A 83 9.04 16.81 -23.40
C VAL A 83 8.47 17.11 -24.77
N LYS A 84 9.24 17.80 -25.63
CA LYS A 84 8.83 18.22 -26.98
C LYS A 84 7.46 18.94 -27.01
N GLY A 85 7.17 19.77 -26.00
CA GLY A 85 5.91 20.51 -25.89
C GLY A 85 4.81 19.77 -25.13
N ILE A 86 5.02 18.51 -24.74
CA ILE A 86 4.07 17.71 -23.98
C ILE A 86 4.34 17.89 -22.48
N ASP A 87 3.39 18.51 -21.77
CA ASP A 87 3.45 18.65 -20.31
C ASP A 87 2.94 17.38 -19.63
N THR A 88 3.88 16.61 -19.06
CA THR A 88 3.57 15.32 -18.42
C THR A 88 2.79 15.46 -17.11
N ALA A 89 2.82 16.62 -16.44
CA ALA A 89 1.99 16.87 -15.25
C ALA A 89 0.51 17.04 -15.65
N VAL A 90 0.24 17.60 -16.82
CA VAL A 90 -1.13 17.72 -17.36
C VAL A 90 -1.69 16.34 -17.72
N ILE A 91 -0.84 15.45 -18.26
CA ILE A 91 -1.22 14.05 -18.52
C ILE A 91 -1.60 13.36 -17.22
N GLU A 92 -0.72 13.33 -16.21
CA GLU A 92 -1.02 12.65 -14.93
C GLU A 92 -2.30 13.19 -14.28
N ASN A 93 -2.47 14.52 -14.24
CA ASN A 93 -3.66 15.15 -13.69
C ASN A 93 -4.95 14.79 -14.42
N THR A 94 -4.86 14.48 -15.71
CA THR A 94 -6.00 14.01 -16.51
C THR A 94 -6.24 12.52 -16.27
N MET A 95 -5.18 11.71 -16.22
CA MET A 95 -5.26 10.28 -15.89
C MET A 95 -5.92 10.05 -14.53
N ARG A 96 -5.62 10.88 -13.52
CA ARG A 96 -6.21 10.80 -12.17
C ARG A 96 -7.74 10.97 -12.16
N LYS A 97 -8.33 11.57 -13.20
CA LYS A 97 -9.78 11.84 -13.29
C LYS A 97 -10.57 10.74 -14.00
N ILE A 98 -9.88 9.80 -14.64
CA ILE A 98 -10.49 8.74 -15.44
C ILE A 98 -10.62 7.49 -14.57
N ASP A 99 -11.79 6.87 -14.56
CA ASP A 99 -12.01 5.56 -13.94
C ASP A 99 -11.51 4.45 -14.88
N TRP A 100 -10.20 4.22 -14.85
CA TRP A 100 -9.53 3.26 -15.72
C TRP A 100 -9.99 1.81 -15.56
N GLN A 101 -10.68 1.46 -14.46
CA GLN A 101 -11.26 0.12 -14.30
C GLN A 101 -12.46 -0.11 -15.22
N LYS A 102 -13.18 0.94 -15.61
CA LYS A 102 -14.33 0.87 -16.52
C LYS A 102 -13.97 0.98 -17.99
N VAL A 103 -12.76 1.45 -18.29
CA VAL A 103 -12.26 1.60 -19.67
C VAL A 103 -11.79 0.24 -20.18
N THR A 104 -12.58 -0.38 -21.05
CA THR A 104 -12.19 -1.59 -21.78
C THR A 104 -11.70 -1.23 -23.19
N PRO A 105 -10.86 -2.07 -23.83
CA PRO A 105 -10.42 -1.83 -25.21
C PRO A 105 -11.58 -1.59 -26.19
N GLU A 106 -12.71 -2.28 -26.02
CA GLU A 106 -13.89 -2.17 -26.89
C GLU A 106 -14.65 -0.85 -26.69
N LYS A 107 -14.67 -0.33 -25.45
CA LYS A 107 -15.36 0.91 -25.07
C LYS A 107 -14.46 2.14 -25.06
N LEU A 108 -13.18 1.97 -25.38
CA LEU A 108 -12.18 3.04 -25.31
C LEU A 108 -12.61 4.28 -26.11
N ARG A 109 -13.27 4.08 -27.26
CA ARG A 109 -13.75 5.18 -28.13
C ARG A 109 -14.86 6.02 -27.50
N ASP A 110 -15.57 5.47 -26.52
CA ASP A 110 -16.65 6.16 -25.80
C ASP A 110 -16.10 7.09 -24.70
N GLU A 111 -14.79 7.04 -24.44
CA GLU A 111 -14.08 7.82 -23.43
C GLU A 111 -13.03 8.75 -24.09
N PRO A 112 -13.43 9.92 -24.63
CA PRO A 112 -12.54 10.80 -25.38
C PRO A 112 -11.30 11.22 -24.60
N ALA A 113 -11.44 11.41 -23.28
CA ALA A 113 -10.31 11.73 -22.41
C ALA A 113 -9.28 10.59 -22.35
N ALA A 114 -9.73 9.33 -22.34
CA ALA A 114 -8.84 8.17 -22.35
C ALA A 114 -8.09 8.06 -23.69
N VAL A 115 -8.78 8.29 -24.82
CA VAL A 115 -8.15 8.30 -26.16
C VAL A 115 -7.05 9.36 -26.24
N ILE A 116 -7.35 10.61 -25.83
CA ILE A 116 -6.37 11.70 -25.82
C ILE A 116 -5.14 11.32 -24.98
N ILE A 117 -5.35 10.68 -23.83
CA ILE A 117 -4.23 10.25 -22.97
C ILE A 117 -3.38 9.19 -23.65
N LEU A 118 -4.00 8.18 -24.26
CA LEU A 118 -3.25 7.13 -24.97
C LEU A 118 -2.45 7.72 -26.14
N ASP A 119 -3.04 8.64 -26.91
CA ASP A 119 -2.33 9.35 -27.98
C ASP A 119 -1.11 10.10 -27.43
N ARG A 120 -1.25 10.82 -26.31
CA ARG A 120 -0.13 11.54 -25.68
C ARG A 120 0.94 10.62 -25.11
N LEU A 121 0.56 9.49 -24.51
CA LEU A 121 1.51 8.49 -24.04
C LEU A 121 2.27 7.86 -25.21
N MET A 122 1.59 7.58 -26.33
CA MET A 122 2.22 7.10 -27.56
C MET A 122 3.16 8.13 -28.17
N GLU A 123 2.77 9.42 -28.22
CA GLU A 123 3.64 10.51 -28.68
C GLU A 123 4.91 10.59 -27.83
N LEU A 124 4.81 10.50 -26.50
CA LEU A 124 5.96 10.48 -25.59
C LEU A 124 6.87 9.27 -25.85
N HIS A 125 6.28 8.09 -26.02
CA HIS A 125 7.02 6.86 -26.29
C HIS A 125 7.67 6.84 -27.69
N ALA A 126 7.10 7.56 -28.66
CA ALA A 126 7.65 7.70 -30.01
C ALA A 126 8.72 8.78 -30.12
N THR A 127 8.99 9.53 -29.04
CA THR A 127 10.10 10.50 -29.04
C THR A 127 11.45 9.79 -28.92
N ASP A 128 12.51 10.33 -29.52
CA ASP A 128 13.90 9.88 -29.23
C ASP A 128 14.42 10.33 -27.84
N ASP A 129 13.56 10.85 -26.95
CA ASP A 129 13.94 11.27 -25.60
C ASP A 129 13.61 10.16 -24.60
N GLN A 130 14.65 9.48 -24.11
CA GLN A 130 14.50 8.39 -23.13
C GLN A 130 13.68 8.82 -21.90
N ARG A 131 13.78 10.09 -21.48
CA ARG A 131 13.01 10.59 -20.33
C ARG A 131 11.52 10.61 -20.62
N GLY A 132 11.13 10.93 -21.86
CA GLY A 132 9.74 10.88 -22.30
C GLY A 132 9.19 9.47 -22.28
N MET A 133 9.98 8.50 -22.77
CA MET A 133 9.63 7.07 -22.72
C MET A 133 9.47 6.58 -21.27
N ASP A 134 10.42 6.91 -20.40
CA ASP A 134 10.40 6.50 -18.99
C ASP A 134 9.18 7.08 -18.26
N ILE A 135 8.88 8.37 -18.43
CA ILE A 135 7.71 9.00 -17.83
C ILE A 135 6.41 8.37 -18.36
N ALA A 136 6.31 8.11 -19.67
CA ALA A 136 5.14 7.47 -20.25
C ALA A 136 4.93 6.05 -19.69
N MET A 137 6.00 5.26 -19.55
CA MET A 137 5.97 3.93 -18.95
C MET A 137 5.52 3.98 -17.48
N LEU A 138 6.06 4.90 -16.68
CA LEU A 138 5.67 5.07 -15.28
C LEU A 138 4.20 5.46 -15.14
N LEU A 139 3.72 6.39 -15.97
CA LEU A 139 2.31 6.79 -15.99
C LEU A 139 1.40 5.64 -16.39
N ALA A 140 1.74 4.92 -17.46
CA ALA A 140 0.98 3.75 -17.91
C ALA A 140 0.93 2.68 -16.82
N MET A 141 2.05 2.36 -16.18
CA MET A 141 2.10 1.39 -15.09
C MET A 141 1.28 1.84 -13.87
N LYS A 142 1.37 3.10 -13.45
CA LYS A 142 0.64 3.65 -12.29
C LYS A 142 -0.89 3.57 -12.46
N TYR A 143 -1.40 3.82 -13.67
CA TYR A 143 -2.84 3.91 -13.92
C TYR A 143 -3.45 2.70 -14.62
N PHE A 144 -2.68 1.97 -15.43
CA PHE A 144 -3.19 0.82 -16.18
C PHE A 144 -2.91 -0.51 -15.52
N ALA A 145 -1.92 -0.63 -14.62
CA ALA A 145 -1.67 -1.90 -13.95
C ALA A 145 -2.95 -2.42 -13.26
N GLY A 146 -3.32 -3.66 -13.59
CA GLY A 146 -4.52 -4.33 -13.10
C GLY A 146 -5.85 -3.87 -13.70
N THR A 147 -5.83 -3.06 -14.76
CA THR A 147 -7.04 -2.73 -15.54
C THR A 147 -7.09 -3.56 -16.83
N HIS A 148 -8.24 -3.54 -17.52
CA HIS A 148 -8.39 -4.18 -18.83
C HIS A 148 -7.37 -3.66 -19.84
N LEU A 149 -7.09 -2.36 -19.83
CA LEU A 149 -6.02 -1.79 -20.66
C LEU A 149 -4.65 -2.32 -20.25
N GLY A 150 -4.36 -2.44 -18.95
CA GLY A 150 -3.10 -2.98 -18.45
C GLY A 150 -2.79 -4.40 -18.91
N GLN A 151 -3.79 -5.20 -19.28
CA GLN A 151 -3.58 -6.54 -19.84
C GLN A 151 -2.99 -6.50 -21.26
N VAL A 152 -3.14 -5.37 -21.97
CA VAL A 152 -2.59 -5.15 -23.31
C VAL A 152 -1.14 -4.66 -23.26
N PHE A 153 -0.73 -4.06 -22.12
CA PHE A 153 0.62 -3.56 -21.91
C PHE A 153 1.49 -4.59 -21.19
N ASP A 154 2.67 -4.89 -21.72
CA ASP A 154 3.66 -5.70 -21.03
C ASP A 154 4.51 -4.82 -20.10
N PHE A 155 4.20 -4.89 -18.80
CA PHE A 155 4.96 -4.21 -17.76
C PHE A 155 5.87 -5.18 -16.97
N SER A 156 5.99 -6.44 -17.38
CA SER A 156 6.53 -7.52 -16.54
C SER A 156 7.93 -7.24 -15.98
N GLU A 157 8.87 -6.76 -16.81
CA GLU A 157 10.22 -6.41 -16.35
C GLU A 157 10.26 -5.11 -15.54
N ALA A 158 9.56 -4.07 -15.99
CA ALA A 158 9.57 -2.78 -15.31
C ALA A 158 8.96 -2.87 -13.90
N ARG A 159 7.89 -3.68 -13.74
CA ARG A 159 7.19 -3.88 -12.46
C ARG A 159 8.08 -4.41 -11.36
N LYS A 160 9.07 -5.25 -11.66
CA LYS A 160 9.96 -5.83 -10.65
C LYS A 160 10.69 -4.76 -9.82
N ASN A 161 10.89 -3.57 -10.37
CA ASN A 161 11.54 -2.46 -9.67
C ASN A 161 10.63 -1.68 -8.71
N TYR A 162 9.31 -1.88 -8.82
CA TYR A 162 8.29 -1.14 -8.08
C TYR A 162 7.35 -2.07 -7.30
N GLU A 163 7.50 -3.38 -7.47
CA GLU A 163 6.71 -4.38 -6.77
C GLU A 163 7.41 -4.90 -5.54
N THR A 164 6.65 -4.96 -4.45
CA THR A 164 6.99 -5.71 -3.26
C THR A 164 6.01 -6.84 -3.11
N THR A 165 6.49 -8.06 -2.88
CA THR A 165 5.66 -9.26 -2.75
C THR A 165 5.79 -9.85 -1.36
N LEU A 166 4.68 -10.37 -0.84
CA LEU A 166 4.61 -11.02 0.46
C LEU A 166 3.66 -12.21 0.36
N PHE A 167 4.10 -13.38 0.83
CA PHE A 167 3.21 -14.50 1.08
C PHE A 167 2.76 -14.50 2.55
N ILE A 168 1.48 -14.72 2.77
CA ILE A 168 0.85 -14.72 4.10
C ILE A 168 0.20 -16.08 4.31
N GLU A 169 0.70 -16.81 5.30
CA GLU A 169 0.11 -18.06 5.76
C GLU A 169 -1.21 -17.77 6.49
N LEU A 170 -2.23 -18.58 6.20
CA LEU A 170 -3.53 -18.51 6.87
C LEU A 170 -3.70 -19.74 7.75
N ASN A 171 -4.09 -19.50 9.01
CA ASN A 171 -4.30 -20.53 10.02
C ASN A 171 -5.80 -20.70 10.35
N GLY A 172 -6.68 -19.93 9.69
CA GLY A 172 -8.11 -19.94 9.92
C GLY A 172 -8.49 -19.34 11.27
N ASN A 173 -7.75 -18.35 11.76
CA ASN A 173 -7.99 -17.74 13.06
C ASN A 173 -7.89 -16.21 13.02
N ARG A 174 -8.31 -15.54 14.10
CA ARG A 174 -8.34 -14.07 14.21
C ARG A 174 -6.97 -13.39 14.16
N HIS A 175 -5.89 -14.17 14.20
CA HIS A 175 -4.51 -13.67 14.18
C HIS A 175 -3.93 -13.63 12.76
N ASP A 176 -4.63 -14.22 11.80
CA ASP A 176 -4.28 -14.13 10.39
C ASP A 176 -4.23 -12.67 9.92
N LEU A 177 -3.30 -12.37 9.01
CA LEU A 177 -3.15 -11.03 8.44
C LEU A 177 -4.19 -10.83 7.35
N SER A 178 -5.05 -9.84 7.54
CA SER A 178 -5.99 -9.35 6.52
C SER A 178 -5.24 -8.60 5.41
N LEU A 179 -5.87 -8.43 4.25
CA LEU A 179 -5.28 -7.70 3.13
C LEU A 179 -4.92 -6.23 3.48
N PRO A 180 -5.74 -5.48 4.25
CA PRO A 180 -5.34 -4.16 4.74
C PRO A 180 -4.05 -4.19 5.58
N GLU A 181 -3.84 -5.22 6.39
CA GLU A 181 -2.62 -5.36 7.20
C GLU A 181 -1.43 -5.79 6.34
N ALA A 182 -1.64 -6.68 5.38
CA ALA A 182 -0.65 -7.04 4.36
C ALA A 182 -0.14 -5.80 3.62
N TYR A 183 -1.03 -4.87 3.26
CA TYR A 183 -0.65 -3.59 2.68
C TYR A 183 0.27 -2.78 3.58
N GLN A 184 -0.02 -2.70 4.89
CA GLN A 184 0.87 -2.00 5.83
C GLN A 184 2.27 -2.62 5.83
N LEU A 185 2.35 -3.96 5.90
CA LEU A 185 3.61 -4.69 5.86
C LEU A 185 4.37 -4.46 4.55
N LEU A 186 3.68 -4.48 3.41
CA LEU A 186 4.24 -4.22 2.10
C LEU A 186 4.78 -2.79 1.95
N CYS A 187 4.19 -1.83 2.66
CA CYS A 187 4.72 -0.47 2.80
C CYS A 187 5.88 -0.37 3.81
N GLY A 188 6.33 -1.49 4.40
CA GLY A 188 7.39 -1.53 5.40
C GLY A 188 6.96 -1.10 6.80
N ARG A 189 5.66 -1.08 7.10
CA ARG A 189 5.10 -0.66 8.40
C ARG A 189 4.73 -1.88 9.25
N GLY A 190 5.09 -1.86 10.53
CA GLY A 190 4.75 -2.94 11.45
C GLY A 190 3.26 -2.96 11.81
N VAL A 191 2.70 -4.15 12.05
CA VAL A 191 1.31 -4.34 12.50
C VAL A 191 1.31 -5.12 13.81
N ALA A 192 0.58 -4.65 14.81
CA ALA A 192 0.43 -5.34 16.07
C ALA A 192 -0.68 -6.40 15.97
N LYS A 193 -0.41 -7.61 16.43
CA LYS A 193 -1.36 -8.72 16.51
C LYS A 193 -1.42 -9.25 17.93
N SER A 194 -2.62 -9.52 18.41
CA SER A 194 -2.77 -10.40 19.57
C SER A 194 -2.35 -11.79 19.14
N ILE A 195 -1.64 -12.53 19.99
CA ILE A 195 -1.44 -13.97 19.84
C ILE A 195 -1.85 -14.60 21.15
N THR A 196 -2.65 -15.66 21.04
CA THR A 196 -2.96 -16.56 22.14
C THR A 196 -2.17 -17.84 21.92
N PRO A 197 -1.05 -18.05 22.62
CA PRO A 197 -0.31 -19.30 22.48
C PRO A 197 -1.20 -20.51 22.82
N ASP A 198 -2.04 -20.41 23.87
CA ASP A 198 -2.85 -21.53 24.36
C ASP A 198 -4.14 -21.06 25.10
N GLY A 199 -4.64 -19.86 24.79
CA GLY A 199 -5.88 -19.32 25.40
C GLY A 199 -5.75 -18.76 26.84
N SER A 200 -4.53 -18.63 27.39
CA SER A 200 -4.31 -18.20 28.78
C SER A 200 -3.92 -16.72 28.97
N SER A 201 -3.49 -16.00 27.94
CA SER A 201 -3.43 -14.53 27.90
C SER A 201 -3.08 -14.06 26.49
N ASP A 202 -3.75 -13.02 26.00
CA ASP A 202 -3.42 -12.34 24.74
C ASP A 202 -2.06 -11.64 24.89
N THR A 203 -0.99 -12.26 24.39
CA THR A 203 0.31 -11.59 24.25
C THR A 203 0.30 -10.80 22.95
N LEU A 204 0.54 -9.49 23.03
CA LEU A 204 0.72 -8.68 21.83
C LEU A 204 2.08 -8.98 21.21
N CYS A 205 2.12 -9.14 19.89
CA CYS A 205 3.37 -9.14 19.14
C CYS A 205 3.28 -8.21 17.94
N TRP A 206 4.43 -7.92 17.36
CA TRP A 206 4.49 -7.12 16.15
C TRP A 206 4.88 -8.00 14.97
N MET A 207 4.13 -7.87 13.89
CA MET A 207 4.44 -8.44 12.58
C MET A 207 5.14 -7.37 11.76
N ALA A 208 6.23 -7.74 11.09
CA ALA A 208 6.97 -6.86 10.19
C ALA A 208 7.46 -7.64 8.97
N MET A 209 7.86 -6.92 7.93
CA MET A 209 8.43 -7.54 6.73
C MET A 209 9.95 -7.47 6.78
N ASP A 210 10.63 -8.62 6.79
CA ASP A 210 12.08 -8.73 6.62
C ASP A 210 12.40 -9.65 5.43
N LYS A 211 13.17 -9.15 4.47
CA LYS A 211 13.60 -9.89 3.25
C LYS A 211 12.45 -10.62 2.54
N GLY A 212 11.30 -9.95 2.40
CA GLY A 212 10.12 -10.48 1.71
C GLY A 212 9.33 -11.54 2.50
N LYS A 213 9.57 -11.67 3.81
CA LYS A 213 8.85 -12.58 4.70
C LYS A 213 8.23 -11.84 5.87
N VAL A 214 7.10 -12.33 6.35
CA VAL A 214 6.54 -11.87 7.64
C VAL A 214 7.40 -12.44 8.76
N VAL A 215 7.91 -11.57 9.62
CA VAL A 215 8.60 -11.93 10.85
C VAL A 215 7.85 -11.39 12.05
N LYS A 216 7.84 -12.19 13.12
CA LYS A 216 7.34 -11.78 14.42
C LYS A 216 8.49 -11.16 15.20
N THR A 217 8.29 -9.96 15.73
CA THR A 217 9.23 -9.31 16.64
C THR A 217 8.67 -9.27 18.06
N ASP A 218 9.58 -9.25 19.03
CA ASP A 218 9.26 -9.14 20.44
C ASP A 218 8.70 -7.74 20.80
N ASP A 219 8.39 -7.56 22.09
CA ASP A 219 7.59 -6.46 22.65
C ASP A 219 8.10 -5.05 22.26
N PHE A 220 7.47 -4.48 21.24
CA PHE A 220 7.69 -3.10 20.79
C PHE A 220 6.72 -2.18 21.52
N ASP A 221 7.23 -1.54 22.59
CA ASP A 221 6.49 -0.58 23.41
C ASP A 221 6.35 0.77 22.68
N VAL A 222 5.28 0.90 21.90
CA VAL A 222 4.92 2.14 21.17
C VAL A 222 4.89 3.35 22.09
N ILE A 223 4.38 3.22 23.32
CA ILE A 223 4.22 4.33 24.26
C ILE A 223 5.59 4.89 24.64
N LYS A 224 6.52 4.01 24.98
CA LYS A 224 7.91 4.37 25.29
C LYS A 224 8.55 5.12 24.13
N TYR A 225 8.34 4.71 22.88
CA TYR A 225 8.95 5.39 21.74
C TYR A 225 8.26 6.71 21.37
N LEU A 226 6.92 6.78 21.45
CA LEU A 226 6.18 8.02 21.25
C LEU A 226 6.59 9.10 22.24
N SER A 227 6.83 8.73 23.51
CA SER A 227 7.28 9.68 24.54
C SER A 227 8.63 10.35 24.26
N ARG A 228 9.44 9.76 23.36
CA ARG A 228 10.77 10.26 22.98
C ARG A 228 10.74 11.20 21.77
N LEU A 229 9.61 11.25 21.05
CA LEU A 229 9.49 12.10 19.88
C LEU A 229 9.38 13.57 20.26
N PRO A 230 10.03 14.48 19.52
CA PRO A 230 10.06 15.91 19.85
C PRO A 230 8.79 16.61 19.34
N PHE A 231 7.62 16.23 19.85
CA PHE A 231 6.36 16.88 19.48
C PHE A 231 6.38 18.37 19.85
N ASP A 232 5.79 19.21 19.00
CA ASP A 232 5.68 20.66 19.21
C ASP A 232 4.87 21.01 20.48
N LYS A 233 3.91 20.14 20.82
CA LYS A 233 3.11 20.18 22.03
C LYS A 233 3.01 18.77 22.62
N PRO A 234 2.94 18.63 23.95
CA PRO A 234 2.65 17.33 24.57
C PRO A 234 1.34 16.74 24.03
N ARG A 235 1.35 15.43 23.77
CA ARG A 235 0.14 14.69 23.39
C ARG A 235 -0.80 14.57 24.59
N THR A 236 -2.09 14.79 24.38
CA THR A 236 -3.09 14.47 25.40
C THR A 236 -3.26 12.96 25.53
N VAL A 237 -3.88 12.48 26.62
CA VAL A 237 -4.19 11.04 26.80
C VAL A 237 -5.04 10.51 25.65
N VAL A 238 -6.03 11.28 25.20
CA VAL A 238 -6.91 10.90 24.08
C VAL A 238 -6.11 10.79 22.78
N GLN A 239 -5.29 11.79 22.45
CA GLN A 239 -4.45 11.76 21.25
C GLN A 239 -3.45 10.60 21.28
N LEU A 240 -2.87 10.32 22.46
CA LEU A 240 -1.95 9.20 22.60
C LEU A 240 -2.66 7.86 22.38
N ALA A 241 -3.89 7.70 22.88
CA ALA A 241 -4.68 6.49 22.65
C ALA A 241 -5.04 6.32 21.16
N GLU A 242 -5.42 7.40 20.48
CA GLU A 242 -5.67 7.42 19.03
C GLU A 242 -4.40 7.06 18.25
N ASP A 243 -3.26 7.64 18.61
CA ASP A 243 -1.95 7.35 18.03
C ASP A 243 -1.61 5.87 18.19
N ILE A 244 -1.74 5.30 19.39
CA ILE A 244 -1.44 3.89 19.67
C ILE A 244 -2.35 2.97 18.84
N ALA A 245 -3.66 3.22 18.81
CA ALA A 245 -4.59 2.39 18.05
C ALA A 245 -4.24 2.43 16.55
N ALA A 246 -3.99 3.61 16.00
CA ALA A 246 -3.66 3.75 14.59
C ALA A 246 -2.31 3.13 14.22
N LEU A 247 -1.26 3.34 15.02
CA LEU A 247 0.06 2.74 14.80
C LEU A 247 0.02 1.23 14.98
N SER A 248 -0.78 0.71 15.92
CA SER A 248 -0.96 -0.74 16.09
C SER A 248 -1.60 -1.39 14.86
N ALA A 249 -2.49 -0.67 14.17
CA ALA A 249 -3.04 -1.10 12.88
C ALA A 249 -2.09 -0.87 11.68
N GLY A 250 -0.84 -0.47 11.94
CA GLY A 250 0.17 -0.17 10.92
C GLY A 250 -0.01 1.16 10.18
N ASN A 251 -0.98 1.99 10.58
CA ASN A 251 -1.20 3.29 9.96
C ASN A 251 -0.12 4.28 10.39
N GLN A 252 0.33 5.12 9.46
CA GLN A 252 1.13 6.29 9.79
C GLN A 252 0.25 7.41 10.35
N GLN A 253 0.81 8.24 11.23
CA GLN A 253 0.14 9.41 11.79
C GLN A 253 0.89 10.69 11.44
N LEU A 254 0.16 11.78 11.19
CA LEU A 254 0.76 13.08 10.94
C LEU A 254 1.03 13.81 12.26
N GLY A 255 2.29 14.11 12.52
CA GLY A 255 2.74 14.83 13.70
C GLY A 255 3.25 16.22 13.37
N ARG A 256 3.17 17.11 14.36
CA ARG A 256 3.86 18.41 14.37
C ARG A 256 4.98 18.35 15.40
N PHE A 257 6.20 18.59 14.96
CA PHE A 257 7.43 18.40 15.73
C PHE A 257 8.21 19.71 15.87
N ARG A 258 9.05 19.80 16.90
CA ARG A 258 9.91 20.97 17.16
C ARG A 258 11.32 20.55 17.56
N ILE A 259 12.32 21.03 16.83
CA ILE A 259 13.75 20.91 17.15
C ILE A 259 14.36 22.30 17.01
N ASP A 260 15.11 22.76 18.01
CA ASP A 260 15.77 24.08 18.03
C ASP A 260 14.88 25.25 17.59
N ASN A 261 13.67 25.31 18.17
CA ASN A 261 12.62 26.30 17.87
C ASN A 261 12.08 26.29 16.43
N LYS A 262 12.52 25.36 15.58
CA LYS A 262 11.95 25.16 14.25
C LYS A 262 10.88 24.08 14.28
N VAL A 263 9.73 24.41 13.71
CA VAL A 263 8.57 23.53 13.65
C VAL A 263 8.48 22.90 12.27
N PHE A 264 8.20 21.60 12.22
CA PHE A 264 7.95 20.88 10.98
C PHE A 264 6.82 19.85 11.15
N HIS A 265 6.34 19.34 10.02
CA HIS A 265 5.36 18.26 9.97
C HIS A 265 6.04 17.03 9.37
N ALA A 266 5.74 15.88 9.95
CA ALA A 266 6.25 14.60 9.48
C ALA A 266 5.23 13.50 9.79
N TYR A 267 5.24 12.46 8.99
CA TYR A 267 4.57 11.22 9.35
C TYR A 267 5.43 10.46 10.36
N TYR A 268 4.79 9.71 11.25
CA TYR A 268 5.45 8.75 12.13
C TYR A 268 4.74 7.40 12.09
N GLU A 269 5.51 6.34 12.15
CA GLU A 269 5.05 4.96 11.94
C GLU A 269 5.89 3.96 12.75
N PRO A 270 5.33 2.79 13.12
CA PRO A 270 6.07 1.76 13.83
C PRO A 270 7.16 1.13 12.96
N ASP A 271 8.39 1.07 13.49
CA ASP A 271 9.54 0.37 12.90
C ASP A 271 10.06 -0.67 13.91
N PRO A 272 9.29 -1.76 14.12
CA PRO A 272 9.59 -2.74 15.17
C PRO A 272 10.88 -3.51 14.91
N LEU A 273 11.30 -3.68 13.64
CA LEU A 273 12.59 -4.30 13.30
C LEU A 273 13.78 -3.53 13.86
N ASN A 274 13.70 -2.20 13.86
CA ASN A 274 14.72 -1.33 14.43
C ASN A 274 14.39 -0.92 15.88
N GLY A 275 13.29 -1.43 16.44
CA GLY A 275 12.82 -1.09 17.78
C GLY A 275 12.65 0.42 17.96
N ASN A 276 12.01 1.11 17.03
CA ASN A 276 11.78 2.56 17.12
C ASN A 276 10.51 3.01 16.38
N ILE A 277 10.19 4.30 16.48
CA ILE A 277 9.23 4.98 15.59
C ILE A 277 10.02 5.67 14.48
N ALA A 278 9.76 5.31 13.22
CA ALA A 278 10.33 5.99 12.08
C ALA A 278 9.62 7.33 11.85
N LEU A 279 10.36 8.34 11.39
CA LEU A 279 9.80 9.60 10.90
C LEU A 279 9.97 9.68 9.39
N ARG A 280 8.95 10.21 8.70
CA ARG A 280 9.00 10.48 7.27
C ARG A 280 8.54 11.90 6.97
N ASP A 281 9.14 12.54 5.97
CA ASP A 281 8.65 13.84 5.50
C ASP A 281 7.30 13.68 4.77
N LEU A 282 6.72 14.79 4.31
CA LEU A 282 5.43 14.73 3.57
C LEU A 282 5.55 14.06 2.19
N LYS A 283 6.76 13.75 1.74
CA LYS A 283 7.09 13.01 0.52
C LYS A 283 7.50 11.56 0.81
N GLN A 284 7.28 11.08 2.05
CA GLN A 284 7.59 9.72 2.51
C GLN A 284 9.09 9.38 2.63
N ASN A 285 9.99 10.37 2.52
CA ASN A 285 11.42 10.17 2.75
C ASN A 285 11.72 10.02 4.24
N LYS A 286 12.55 9.03 4.61
CA LYS A 286 12.95 8.80 6.01
C LYS A 286 13.71 10.00 6.56
N ILE A 287 13.33 10.46 7.75
CA ILE A 287 13.97 11.54 8.50
C ILE A 287 14.77 10.95 9.66
N SER A 288 16.04 11.34 9.77
CA SER A 288 16.87 11.04 10.93
C SER A 288 16.80 12.18 11.96
N LEU A 289 16.27 11.88 13.16
CA LEU A 289 16.20 12.86 14.25
C LEU A 289 17.59 13.31 14.74
N SER A 290 18.61 12.43 14.68
CA SER A 290 19.98 12.83 15.01
C SER A 290 20.51 13.85 14.02
N ASP A 291 20.23 13.66 12.74
CA ASP A 291 20.76 14.51 11.68
C ASP A 291 20.09 15.89 11.74
N LEU A 292 18.78 15.95 12.03
CA LEU A 292 18.08 17.22 12.24
C LEU A 292 18.57 18.01 13.47
N LYS A 293 19.02 17.32 14.53
CA LYS A 293 19.61 17.96 15.70
C LYS A 293 21.02 18.47 15.42
N MET A 294 21.78 17.79 14.57
CA MET A 294 23.13 18.22 14.18
C MET A 294 23.10 19.35 13.15
N THR A 295 22.10 19.36 12.26
CA THR A 295 21.98 20.33 11.17
C THR A 295 20.54 20.87 11.08
N PRO A 296 20.13 21.79 11.97
CA PRO A 296 18.77 22.32 12.02
C PRO A 296 18.34 23.08 10.75
N GLU A 297 19.27 23.46 9.87
CA GLU A 297 19.00 24.06 8.57
C GLU A 297 18.21 23.12 7.65
N LEU A 298 18.38 21.80 7.80
CA LEU A 298 17.65 20.78 7.04
C LEU A 298 16.14 20.88 7.24
N ILE A 299 15.70 21.34 8.42
CA ILE A 299 14.27 21.54 8.73
C ILE A 299 13.63 22.56 7.77
N SER A 300 14.39 23.59 7.36
CA SER A 300 13.89 24.61 6.43
C SER A 300 13.60 24.06 5.04
N ASN A 301 14.25 22.95 4.65
CA ASN A 301 14.09 22.29 3.36
C ASN A 301 12.95 21.25 3.36
N LEU A 302 12.39 20.93 4.53
CA LEU A 302 11.29 19.96 4.61
C LEU A 302 10.03 20.54 3.95
N PRO A 303 9.25 19.70 3.24
CA PRO A 303 7.96 20.10 2.70
C PRO A 303 7.06 20.68 3.79
N ARG A 304 6.52 21.87 3.55
CA ARG A 304 5.58 22.50 4.47
C ARG A 304 4.16 22.13 4.08
N LYS A 305 3.37 21.64 5.03
CA LYS A 305 1.92 21.52 4.83
C LYS A 305 1.40 22.94 4.60
N LYS A 306 0.83 23.22 3.43
CA LYS A 306 0.06 24.47 3.25
C LYS A 306 -1.07 24.42 4.28
N PRO A 307 -1.33 25.51 5.03
CA PRO A 307 -2.51 25.54 5.88
C PRO A 307 -3.71 25.26 4.97
N GLU A 308 -4.33 24.09 5.14
CA GLU A 308 -5.63 23.84 4.55
C GLU A 308 -6.50 24.97 5.08
N GLN A 309 -6.90 25.89 4.21
CA GLN A 309 -7.98 26.81 4.55
C GLN A 309 -9.15 25.88 4.84
N SER A 310 -9.41 25.62 6.12
CA SER A 310 -10.62 24.96 6.54
C SER A 310 -11.72 25.80 5.91
N LYS A 311 -12.36 25.28 4.86
CA LYS A 311 -13.60 25.85 4.36
C LYS A 311 -14.49 25.80 5.58
N GLY A 312 -14.65 26.95 6.25
CA GLY A 312 -15.55 27.06 7.37
C GLY A 312 -16.86 26.46 6.89
N LEU A 313 -17.37 25.49 7.64
CA LEU A 313 -18.75 25.07 7.47
C LEU A 313 -19.55 26.35 7.60
N GLY A 314 -19.96 26.91 6.47
CA GLY A 314 -20.87 28.04 6.42
C GLY A 314 -22.18 27.52 6.98
N LEU A 315 -22.36 27.75 8.28
CA LEU A 315 -23.66 27.68 8.93
C LEU A 315 -24.52 28.84 8.43
#